data_AF-B0D8Z5-F1
#
_entry.id   AF-B0D8Z5-F1
#
_cell.length_a   1.000
_cell.length_b   1.000
_cell.length_c   1.000
_cell.angle_alpha   90.00
_cell.angle_beta   90.00
_cell.angle_gamma   90.00
#
_symmetry.space_group_name_H-M   'P 1'
#
loop_
_entity.id
_entity.type
_entity.pdbx_description
1 polymer ?
#
loop_
_entity_poly.entity_id
_entity_poly.type
_entity_poly.pdbx_seq_one_letter_code
_entity_poly.pdbx_strand_id
1 'polypeptide(L)'
;MTSAGEKQHYSLVLLERLFDHLPSTARVGVLYDIGCQLHRSSLKWGFLKDFHDRLIWAISVFHAYGHQWACQLIYHPRKCKGFGLTDGEGCERFWSSIKLLIPSLRVSGYYTRLYTIDTQVKHLDQKSLLGMGEWLRKKWNAAVACKNEAAAILAKLEEFDISEDLLREEWAAQVVQQTKPSPRQSKNLANKLIQEILELKDEMSGVKAELYKLETMVHTGKYDDGWEIADVRLSINELKEKFTKIEKSINTKRNTLGADGRLNLERLLGNKFLPLRVNALALKQHLRNRLQQRKFELDSLERAYRKTTTNMLCMACMSPFCGL
;
A
#
# COMPACT_ATOMS: atom_id res chain seq x y z
N MET A 1 27.78 14.52 19.50
CA MET A 1 27.33 14.06 18.17
C MET A 1 28.14 14.80 17.10
N THR A 2 29.13 14.15 16.49
CA THR A 2 30.13 14.77 15.59
C THR A 2 29.85 14.59 14.09
N SER A 3 28.71 14.00 13.71
CA SER A 3 28.30 13.87 12.32
C SER A 3 26.89 14.40 12.10
N ALA A 4 26.68 15.19 11.06
CA ALA A 4 25.38 15.66 10.63
C ALA A 4 24.50 14.50 10.12
N GLY A 5 23.20 14.56 10.43
CA GLY A 5 22.16 13.63 9.95
C GLY A 5 21.58 12.71 11.03
N GLU A 6 20.27 12.44 10.92
CA GLU A 6 19.58 11.39 11.68
C GLU A 6 20.07 10.01 11.25
N LYS A 7 21.10 9.51 11.94
CA LYS A 7 21.61 8.17 11.69
C LYS A 7 20.74 7.15 12.40
N GLN A 8 20.39 6.07 11.70
CA GLN A 8 19.54 4.97 12.22
C GLN A 8 20.06 4.38 13.55
N HIS A 9 21.38 4.40 13.80
CA HIS A 9 21.95 3.82 15.01
C HIS A 9 21.51 4.53 16.30
N TYR A 10 21.16 5.82 16.26
CA TYR A 10 20.68 6.51 17.47
C TYR A 10 19.37 5.89 17.95
N SER A 11 18.41 5.68 17.05
CA SER A 11 17.14 5.04 17.38
C SER A 11 17.33 3.60 17.84
N LEU A 12 18.27 2.85 17.24
CA LEU A 12 18.55 1.47 17.64
C LEU A 12 19.10 1.39 19.07
N VAL A 13 20.11 2.21 19.39
CA VAL A 13 20.71 2.24 20.73
C VAL A 13 19.70 2.71 21.78
N LEU A 14 18.84 3.68 21.44
CA LEU A 14 17.78 4.12 22.35
C LEU A 14 16.76 3.02 22.63
N LEU A 15 16.38 2.23 21.62
CA LEU A 15 15.48 1.09 21.80
C LEU A 15 16.13 -0.02 22.62
N GLU A 16 17.38 -0.38 22.33
CA GLU A 16 18.13 -1.34 23.13
C GLU A 16 18.20 -0.91 24.61
N ARG A 17 18.58 0.36 24.84
CA ARG A 17 18.64 0.91 26.18
C ARG A 17 17.28 0.94 26.89
N LEU A 18 16.20 1.19 26.15
CA LEU A 18 14.85 1.12 26.68
C LEU A 18 14.53 -0.30 27.16
N PHE A 19 14.87 -1.32 26.38
CA PHE A 19 14.62 -2.72 26.74
C PHE A 19 15.39 -3.19 27.99
N ASP A 20 16.56 -2.63 28.28
CA ASP A 20 17.29 -2.89 29.53
C ASP A 20 16.46 -2.55 30.79
N HIS A 21 15.51 -1.62 30.66
CA HIS A 21 14.68 -1.12 31.77
C HIS A 21 13.25 -1.65 31.74
N LEU A 22 12.90 -2.46 30.75
CA LEU A 22 11.57 -3.01 30.60
C LEU A 22 11.55 -4.49 31.01
N PRO A 23 10.43 -4.98 31.58
CA PRO A 23 10.29 -6.40 31.85
C PRO A 23 10.33 -7.20 30.55
N SER A 24 10.76 -8.47 30.65
CA SER A 24 10.85 -9.38 29.49
C SER A 24 9.50 -9.61 28.80
N THR A 25 8.38 -9.37 29.48
CA THR A 25 7.03 -9.49 28.92
C THR A 25 6.51 -8.21 28.24
N ALA A 26 7.20 -7.07 28.39
CA ALA A 26 6.76 -5.82 27.79
C ALA A 26 6.80 -5.89 26.26
N ARG A 27 5.73 -5.44 25.61
CA ARG A 27 5.65 -5.21 24.16
C ARG A 27 5.73 -3.72 23.88
N VAL A 28 6.54 -3.32 22.90
CA VAL A 28 6.82 -1.92 22.58
C VAL A 28 6.39 -1.62 21.15
N GLY A 29 5.49 -0.64 21.02
CA GLY A 29 5.13 -0.05 19.73
C GLY A 29 6.04 1.13 19.43
N VAL A 30 6.76 1.09 18.30
CA VAL A 30 7.66 2.14 17.84
C VAL A 30 7.00 2.93 16.72
N LEU A 31 6.70 4.20 16.98
CA LEU A 31 6.23 5.15 15.98
C LEU A 31 7.42 6.02 15.57
N TYR A 32 7.87 5.88 14.33
CA TYR A 32 8.98 6.65 13.80
C TYR A 32 8.76 6.94 12.32
N ASP A 33 9.13 8.14 11.87
CA ASP A 33 8.89 8.59 10.50
C ASP A 33 9.47 7.62 9.47
N ILE A 34 10.68 7.13 9.72
CA ILE A 34 11.34 6.11 8.90
C ILE A 34 11.20 4.70 9.49
N GLY A 35 10.16 4.44 10.28
CA GLY A 35 9.92 3.17 10.98
C GLY A 35 9.92 1.97 10.04
N CYS A 36 9.39 2.10 8.82
CA CYS A 36 9.44 1.03 7.83
C CYS A 36 10.87 0.72 7.33
N GLN A 37 11.73 1.73 7.24
CA GLN A 37 13.14 1.55 6.87
C GLN A 37 13.91 0.94 8.03
N LEU A 38 13.65 1.40 9.25
CA LEU A 38 14.31 0.91 10.46
C LEU A 38 13.95 -0.55 10.74
N HIS A 39 12.67 -0.93 10.58
CA HIS A 39 12.23 -2.32 10.64
C HIS A 39 12.97 -3.19 9.60
N ARG A 40 13.05 -2.71 8.35
CA ARG A 40 13.78 -3.43 7.29
C ARG A 40 15.27 -3.59 7.61
N SER A 41 15.93 -2.54 8.10
CA SER A 41 17.33 -2.59 8.53
C SER A 41 17.51 -3.57 9.68
N SER A 42 16.60 -3.55 10.66
CA SER A 42 16.58 -4.46 11.81
C SER A 42 16.55 -5.93 11.38
N LEU A 43 15.62 -6.29 10.49
CA LEU A 43 15.53 -7.65 9.94
C LEU A 43 16.75 -8.03 9.09
N LYS A 44 17.22 -7.12 8.22
CA LYS A 44 18.30 -7.41 7.28
C LYS A 44 19.64 -7.63 7.98
N TRP A 45 19.94 -6.82 8.99
CA TRP A 45 21.24 -6.82 9.65
C TRP A 45 21.21 -7.49 11.03
N GLY A 46 20.03 -7.89 11.51
CA GLY A 46 19.88 -8.54 12.80
C GLY A 46 20.00 -7.63 14.00
N PHE A 47 19.72 -6.32 13.85
CA PHE A 47 19.65 -5.42 15.00
C PHE A 47 18.43 -5.76 15.85
N LEU A 48 18.50 -5.60 17.18
CA LEU A 48 17.37 -5.82 18.10
C LEU A 48 16.72 -7.22 17.99
N LYS A 49 17.46 -8.24 17.54
CA LYS A 49 16.95 -9.60 17.28
C LYS A 49 16.20 -10.18 18.47
N ASP A 50 16.74 -10.00 19.67
CA ASP A 50 16.17 -10.52 20.92
C ASP A 50 14.85 -9.85 21.32
N PHE A 51 14.46 -8.79 20.60
CA PHE A 51 13.26 -8.00 20.85
C PHE A 51 12.26 -8.01 19.68
N HIS A 52 12.55 -8.72 18.58
CA HIS A 52 11.74 -8.68 17.36
C HIS A 52 10.28 -9.11 17.58
N ASP A 53 10.05 -10.10 18.43
CA ASP A 53 8.72 -10.61 18.81
C ASP A 53 7.92 -9.62 19.67
N ARG A 54 8.63 -8.76 20.41
CA ARG A 54 8.06 -7.75 21.31
C ARG A 54 7.99 -6.36 20.68
N LEU A 55 8.55 -6.16 19.50
CA LEU A 55 8.55 -4.89 18.78
C LEU A 55 7.45 -4.84 17.72
N ILE A 56 6.67 -3.76 17.74
CA ILE A 56 5.69 -3.45 16.71
C ILE A 56 6.09 -2.14 16.06
N TRP A 57 6.33 -2.16 14.75
CA TRP A 57 6.77 -0.98 14.00
C TRP A 57 5.59 -0.28 13.35
N ALA A 58 5.55 1.05 13.46
CA ALA A 58 4.59 1.91 12.78
C ALA A 58 5.22 3.27 12.42
N ILE A 59 4.54 4.03 11.58
CA ILE A 59 4.89 5.40 11.19
C ILE A 59 3.83 6.32 11.77
N SER A 60 4.17 7.55 12.20
CA SER A 60 3.14 8.50 12.65
C SER A 60 2.06 8.68 11.57
N VAL A 61 0.84 9.01 11.98
CA VAL A 61 -0.31 9.08 11.04
C VAL A 61 -0.05 10.09 9.93
N PHE A 62 0.52 11.26 10.27
CA PHE A 62 0.82 12.28 9.27
C PHE A 62 1.92 11.82 8.30
N HIS A 63 3.00 11.24 8.82
CA HIS A 63 4.12 10.79 8.01
C HIS A 63 3.79 9.56 7.16
N ALA A 64 2.87 8.69 7.60
CA ALA A 64 2.51 7.48 6.88
C ALA A 64 2.04 7.77 5.44
N TYR A 65 1.28 8.84 5.21
CA TYR A 65 0.82 9.25 3.86
C TYR A 65 1.96 9.72 2.94
N GLY A 66 3.10 10.11 3.49
CA GLY A 66 4.32 10.39 2.74
C GLY A 66 4.99 9.15 2.17
N HIS A 67 4.64 7.96 2.67
CA HIS A 67 5.25 6.70 2.27
C HIS A 67 4.47 6.02 1.15
N GLN A 68 5.12 5.05 0.51
CA GLN A 68 4.50 4.22 -0.53
C GLN A 68 3.26 3.49 0.00
N TRP A 69 2.28 3.24 -0.86
CA TRP A 69 1.03 2.55 -0.51
C TRP A 69 1.22 1.29 0.34
N ALA A 70 2.14 0.40 -0.03
CA ALA A 70 2.42 -0.81 0.76
C ALA A 70 2.87 -0.49 2.20
N CYS A 71 3.63 0.59 2.41
CA CYS A 71 3.99 1.04 3.75
C CYS A 71 2.76 1.58 4.51
N GLN A 72 1.87 2.30 3.84
CA GLN A 72 0.61 2.77 4.43
C GLN A 72 -0.34 1.64 4.81
N LEU A 73 -0.24 0.47 4.18
CA LEU A 73 -1.02 -0.71 4.57
C LEU A 73 -0.46 -1.37 5.82
N ILE A 74 0.87 -1.53 5.88
CA ILE A 74 1.55 -2.32 6.91
C ILE A 74 1.87 -1.51 8.17
N TYR A 75 2.28 -0.26 8.04
CA TYR A 75 2.86 0.55 9.13
C TYR A 75 1.97 1.71 9.59
N HIS A 76 0.80 1.90 8.98
CA HIS A 76 -0.11 2.95 9.45
C HIS A 76 -0.70 2.56 10.81
N PRO A 77 -0.67 3.42 11.85
CA PRO A 77 -1.02 3.03 13.21
C PRO A 77 -2.45 2.52 13.35
N ARG A 78 -3.38 3.08 12.57
CA ARG A 78 -4.79 2.63 12.53
C ARG A 78 -5.00 1.25 11.91
N LYS A 79 -4.01 0.71 11.21
CA LYS A 79 -4.02 -0.64 10.63
C LYS A 79 -3.14 -1.61 11.42
N CYS A 80 -2.36 -1.10 12.37
CA CYS A 80 -1.48 -1.88 13.23
C CYS A 80 -2.17 -2.18 14.56
N LYS A 81 -2.27 -3.47 14.91
CA LYS A 81 -2.79 -3.86 16.23
C LYS A 81 -1.88 -3.33 17.34
N GLY A 82 -2.49 -2.80 18.41
CA GLY A 82 -1.78 -2.30 19.60
C GLY A 82 -1.62 -0.78 19.72
N PHE A 83 -1.77 -0.03 18.62
CA PHE A 83 -1.63 1.44 18.66
C PHE A 83 -2.93 2.20 18.95
N GLY A 84 -4.08 1.53 18.77
CA GLY A 84 -5.39 2.13 19.00
C GLY A 84 -5.60 3.41 18.19
N LEU A 85 -5.99 4.49 18.87
CA LEU A 85 -6.25 5.80 18.25
C LEU A 85 -5.12 6.82 18.42
N THR A 86 -3.88 6.35 18.67
CA THR A 86 -2.72 7.25 18.68
C THR A 86 -2.44 7.79 17.28
N ASP A 87 -1.87 8.99 17.21
CA ASP A 87 -1.35 9.58 15.96
C ASP A 87 0.18 9.49 15.86
N GLY A 88 0.87 9.19 16.96
CA GLY A 88 2.33 9.15 17.01
C GLY A 88 3.03 10.50 17.07
N GLU A 89 2.28 11.60 17.20
CA GLU A 89 2.81 12.97 17.18
C GLU A 89 3.24 13.45 18.59
N GLY A 90 3.80 12.56 19.40
CA GLY A 90 4.15 12.85 20.79
C GLY A 90 5.36 13.79 20.89
N CYS A 91 6.39 13.49 20.11
CA CYS A 91 7.62 14.26 20.05
C CYS A 91 7.36 15.68 19.56
N GLU A 92 6.54 15.84 18.52
CA GLU A 92 6.19 17.11 17.87
C GLU A 92 5.45 18.03 18.82
N ARG A 93 4.52 17.48 19.63
CA ARG A 93 3.86 18.22 20.70
C ARG A 93 4.84 18.70 21.75
N PHE A 94 5.77 17.85 22.15
CA PHE A 94 6.83 18.22 23.08
C PHE A 94 7.71 19.33 22.49
N TRP A 95 8.21 19.18 21.26
CA TRP A 95 9.01 20.20 20.58
C TRP A 95 8.27 21.53 20.46
N SER A 96 6.98 21.49 20.12
CA SER A 96 6.12 22.69 20.07
C SER A 96 6.01 23.38 21.42
N SER A 97 5.96 22.62 22.52
CA SER A 97 5.85 23.17 23.87
C SER A 97 7.13 23.87 24.37
N ILE A 98 8.31 23.49 23.85
CA ILE A 98 9.60 24.09 24.22
C ILE A 98 10.14 25.07 23.18
N LYS A 99 9.45 25.26 22.04
CA LYS A 99 9.91 26.10 20.92
C LYS A 99 10.24 27.54 21.32
N LEU A 100 9.52 28.08 22.32
CA LEU A 100 9.71 29.45 22.81
C LEU A 100 11.06 29.64 23.48
N LEU A 101 11.73 28.57 23.91
CA LEU A 101 13.06 28.63 24.47
C LEU A 101 14.16 28.83 23.41
N ILE A 102 13.87 28.55 22.13
CA ILE A 102 14.90 28.57 21.08
C ILE A 102 15.63 29.92 20.99
N PRO A 103 14.96 31.09 20.98
CA PRO A 103 15.65 32.38 20.86
C PRO A 103 16.57 32.69 22.05
N SER A 104 16.09 32.49 23.28
CA SER A 104 16.87 32.79 24.49
C SER A 104 18.03 31.81 24.71
N LEU A 105 17.81 30.53 24.38
CA LEU A 105 18.83 29.50 24.56
C LEU A 105 19.98 29.59 23.56
N ARG A 106 19.79 30.22 22.39
CA ARG A 106 20.87 30.43 21.40
C ARG A 106 22.02 31.26 21.95
N VAL A 107 21.72 32.26 22.78
CA VAL A 107 22.70 33.16 23.41
C VAL A 107 23.08 32.74 24.84
N SER A 108 22.47 31.68 25.37
CA SER A 108 22.76 31.16 26.71
C SER A 108 24.00 30.26 26.73
N GLY A 109 24.76 30.32 27.82
CA GLY A 109 25.87 29.40 28.10
C GLY A 109 25.40 27.94 28.26
N TYR A 110 26.34 26.99 28.16
CA TYR A 110 26.05 25.55 28.18
C TYR A 110 25.21 25.10 29.38
N TYR A 111 25.65 25.43 30.60
CA TYR A 111 24.97 25.02 31.82
C TYR A 111 23.61 25.68 31.99
N THR A 112 23.49 26.97 31.67
CA THR A 112 22.22 27.69 31.70
C THR A 112 21.22 27.09 30.71
N ARG A 113 21.68 26.71 29.50
CA ARG A 113 20.84 26.05 28.51
C ARG A 113 20.30 24.72 29.04
N LEU A 114 21.17 23.88 29.60
CA LEU A 114 20.78 22.60 30.15
C LEU A 114 19.77 22.76 31.30
N TYR A 115 20.06 23.65 32.25
CA TYR A 115 19.19 23.92 33.39
C TYR A 115 17.81 24.42 32.97
N THR A 116 17.74 25.37 32.02
CA THR A 116 16.47 25.93 31.54
C THR A 116 15.63 24.89 30.81
N ILE A 117 16.25 24.04 29.96
CA ILE A 117 15.54 22.93 29.30
C ILE A 117 15.00 21.97 30.35
N ASP A 118 15.83 21.50 31.29
CA ASP A 118 15.42 20.56 32.33
C ASP A 118 14.27 21.11 33.19
N THR A 119 14.37 22.38 33.59
CA THR A 119 13.31 23.06 34.35
C THR A 119 12.00 23.11 33.56
N GLN A 120 12.05 23.45 32.26
CA GLN A 120 10.86 23.45 31.42
C GLN A 120 10.26 22.05 31.28
N VAL A 121 11.09 21.02 31.10
CA VAL A 121 10.62 19.62 31.00
C VAL A 121 9.92 19.19 32.29
N LYS A 122 10.51 19.48 33.46
CA LYS A 122 9.89 19.21 34.77
C LYS A 122 8.56 19.93 34.95
N HIS A 123 8.48 21.19 34.53
CA HIS A 123 7.21 21.94 34.57
C HIS A 123 6.14 21.31 33.66
N LEU A 124 6.51 20.91 32.44
CA LEU A 124 5.60 20.25 31.51
C LEU A 124 5.12 18.91 32.04
N ASP A 125 6.01 18.13 32.67
CA ASP A 125 5.67 16.85 33.29
C ASP A 125 4.63 17.04 34.40
N GLN A 126 4.89 17.94 35.37
CA GLN A 126 3.94 18.27 36.44
C GLN A 126 2.58 18.72 35.89
N LYS A 127 2.58 19.62 34.90
CA LYS A 127 1.35 20.09 34.25
C LYS A 127 0.59 18.95 33.57
N SER A 128 1.30 18.04 32.89
CA SER A 128 0.71 16.90 32.22
C SER A 128 0.12 15.89 33.20
N LEU A 129 0.80 15.67 34.33
CA LEU A 129 0.36 14.77 35.39
C LEU A 129 -0.92 15.29 36.06
N LEU A 130 -0.98 16.59 36.37
CA LEU A 130 -2.19 17.22 36.90
C LEU A 130 -3.37 17.16 35.92
N GLY A 131 -3.09 17.27 34.61
CA GLY A 131 -4.09 17.20 33.54
C GLY A 131 -4.46 15.78 33.08
N MET A 132 -3.84 14.74 33.64
CA MET A 132 -3.92 13.38 33.12
C MET A 132 -5.35 12.82 33.11
N GLY A 133 -6.13 13.07 34.16
CA GLY A 133 -7.52 12.58 34.26
C GLY A 133 -8.41 13.13 33.16
N GLU A 134 -8.35 14.45 32.92
CA GLU A 134 -9.09 15.10 31.84
C GLU A 134 -8.64 14.62 30.46
N TRP A 135 -7.33 14.43 30.28
CA TRP A 135 -6.78 13.87 29.04
C TRP A 135 -7.27 12.45 28.78
N LEU A 136 -7.27 11.57 29.80
CA LEU A 136 -7.77 10.20 29.71
C LEU A 136 -9.27 10.19 29.38
N ARG A 137 -10.07 11.02 30.06
CA ARG A 137 -11.51 11.18 29.78
C ARG A 137 -11.76 11.56 28.32
N LYS A 138 -11.01 12.54 27.80
CA LYS A 138 -11.11 12.96 26.39
C LYS A 138 -10.76 11.82 25.43
N LYS A 139 -9.69 11.07 25.71
CA LYS A 139 -9.27 9.93 24.88
C LYS A 139 -10.29 8.79 24.92
N TRP A 140 -10.84 8.50 26.09
CA TRP A 140 -11.91 7.52 26.27
C TRP A 140 -13.14 7.89 25.45
N ASN A 141 -13.63 9.12 25.59
CA ASN A 141 -14.81 9.58 24.85
C ASN A 141 -14.61 9.51 23.34
N ALA A 142 -13.42 9.89 22.84
CA ALA A 142 -13.09 9.76 21.42
C ALA A 142 -13.07 8.29 20.96
N ALA A 143 -12.55 7.37 21.79
CA ALA A 143 -12.55 5.94 21.50
C ALA A 143 -13.96 5.35 21.48
N VAL A 144 -14.80 5.70 22.45
CA VAL A 144 -16.21 5.27 22.50
C VAL A 144 -16.99 5.80 21.30
N ALA A 145 -16.83 7.07 20.95
CA ALA A 145 -17.49 7.65 19.79
C ALA A 145 -17.10 6.91 18.49
N CYS A 146 -15.80 6.68 18.28
CA CYS A 146 -15.30 5.95 17.12
C CYS A 146 -15.81 4.49 17.09
N LYS A 147 -15.87 3.82 18.25
CA LYS A 147 -16.41 2.46 18.35
C LYS A 147 -17.90 2.42 18.00
N ASN A 148 -18.68 3.37 18.52
CA ASN A 148 -20.13 3.41 18.27
C ASN A 148 -20.43 3.71 16.80
N GLU A 149 -19.69 4.64 16.19
CA GLU A 149 -19.80 4.92 14.76
C GLU A 149 -19.46 3.68 13.91
N ALA A 150 -18.35 3.00 14.23
CA ALA A 150 -17.97 1.78 13.53
C ALA A 150 -19.02 0.67 13.69
N ALA A 151 -19.55 0.47 14.90
CA ALA A 151 -20.59 -0.53 15.16
C ALA A 151 -21.89 -0.22 14.39
N ALA A 152 -22.30 1.05 14.31
CA ALA A 152 -23.47 1.45 13.54
C ALA A 152 -23.28 1.23 12.03
N ILE A 153 -22.06 1.38 11.51
CA ILE A 153 -21.75 1.07 10.11
C ILE A 153 -21.78 -0.44 9.88
N LEU A 154 -21.17 -1.23 10.76
CA LEU A 154 -21.15 -2.69 10.65
C LEU A 154 -22.57 -3.28 10.70
N ALA A 155 -23.43 -2.82 11.62
CA ALA A 155 -24.82 -3.27 11.70
C ALA A 155 -25.60 -3.00 10.40
N LYS A 156 -25.37 -1.85 9.75
CA LYS A 156 -25.97 -1.56 8.44
C LYS A 156 -25.46 -2.48 7.33
N LEU A 157 -24.20 -2.89 7.38
CA LEU A 157 -23.63 -3.80 6.38
C LEU A 157 -24.14 -5.23 6.56
N GLU A 158 -24.41 -5.65 7.80
CA GLU A 158 -25.04 -6.94 8.09
C GLU A 158 -26.46 -7.04 7.49
N GLU A 159 -27.22 -5.95 7.41
CA GLU A 159 -28.51 -5.92 6.69
C GLU A 159 -28.38 -6.27 5.19
N PHE A 160 -27.19 -6.09 4.61
CA PHE A 160 -26.86 -6.45 3.22
C PHE A 160 -26.08 -7.77 3.10
N ASP A 161 -26.10 -8.62 4.14
CA ASP A 161 -25.37 -9.90 4.19
C ASP A 161 -23.83 -9.75 4.08
N ILE A 162 -23.31 -8.58 4.45
CA ILE A 162 -21.86 -8.30 4.52
C ILE A 162 -21.43 -8.40 5.98
N SER A 163 -20.93 -9.56 6.37
CA SER A 163 -20.46 -9.81 7.74
C SER A 163 -19.09 -9.16 8.02
N GLU A 164 -18.80 -8.89 9.29
CA GLU A 164 -17.49 -8.39 9.70
C GLU A 164 -16.36 -9.38 9.36
N ASP A 165 -16.63 -10.69 9.46
CA ASP A 165 -15.64 -11.72 9.12
C ASP A 165 -15.28 -11.69 7.64
N LEU A 166 -16.27 -11.54 6.75
CA LEU A 166 -16.02 -11.36 5.31
C LEU A 166 -15.14 -10.13 5.06
N LEU A 167 -15.43 -9.00 5.73
CA LEU A 167 -14.60 -7.79 5.60
C LEU A 167 -13.16 -8.00 6.08
N ARG A 168 -12.95 -8.80 7.12
CA ARG A 168 -11.61 -9.14 7.62
C ARG A 168 -10.85 -10.02 6.65
N GLU A 169 -11.52 -11.00 6.04
CA GLU A 169 -10.95 -11.86 5.01
C GLU A 169 -10.56 -11.07 3.76
N GLU A 170 -11.47 -10.24 3.25
CA GLU A 170 -11.23 -9.37 2.10
C GLU A 170 -10.12 -8.36 2.37
N TRP A 171 -10.07 -7.77 3.57
CA TRP A 171 -8.97 -6.91 3.97
C TRP A 171 -7.63 -7.65 3.97
N ALA A 172 -7.58 -8.87 4.51
CA ALA A 172 -6.37 -9.68 4.51
C ALA A 172 -5.93 -10.03 3.08
N ALA A 173 -6.87 -10.42 2.21
CA ALA A 173 -6.63 -10.69 0.80
C ALA A 173 -6.10 -9.44 0.06
N GLN A 174 -6.69 -8.28 0.32
CA GLN A 174 -6.25 -7.00 -0.23
C GLN A 174 -4.82 -6.67 0.19
N VAL A 175 -4.50 -6.79 1.48
CA VAL A 175 -3.14 -6.52 2.00
C VAL A 175 -2.14 -7.46 1.34
N VAL A 176 -2.42 -8.76 1.25
CA VAL A 176 -1.55 -9.72 0.57
C VAL A 176 -1.34 -9.32 -0.89
N GLN A 177 -2.41 -9.04 -1.62
CA GLN A 177 -2.34 -8.69 -3.05
C GLN A 177 -1.56 -7.38 -3.30
N GLN A 178 -1.78 -6.36 -2.49
CA GLN A 178 -1.22 -5.02 -2.69
C GLN A 178 0.20 -4.87 -2.10
N THR A 179 0.64 -5.80 -1.27
CA THR A 179 2.02 -5.86 -0.74
C THR A 179 2.90 -6.87 -1.49
N LYS A 180 2.38 -7.54 -2.53
CA LYS A 180 3.16 -8.46 -3.37
C LYS A 180 4.43 -7.77 -3.87
N PRO A 181 5.61 -8.42 -3.73
CA PRO A 181 6.83 -7.92 -4.33
C PRO A 181 6.60 -7.68 -5.82
N SER A 182 7.12 -6.58 -6.35
CA SER A 182 7.09 -6.34 -7.79
C SER A 182 7.66 -7.57 -8.52
N PRO A 183 7.08 -7.96 -9.68
CA PRO A 183 7.62 -9.07 -10.47
C PRO A 183 9.12 -8.87 -10.68
N ARG A 184 9.92 -9.80 -10.16
CA ARG A 184 11.38 -9.74 -10.36
C ARG A 184 11.66 -9.85 -11.85
N GLN A 185 12.72 -9.18 -12.31
CA GLN A 185 13.24 -9.40 -13.66
C GLN A 185 13.50 -10.89 -13.84
N SER A 186 12.67 -11.54 -14.66
CA SER A 186 12.87 -12.95 -14.95
C SER A 186 13.75 -13.06 -16.18
N LYS A 187 14.85 -13.81 -16.05
CA LYS A 187 15.78 -14.09 -17.17
C LYS A 187 15.07 -14.81 -18.33
N ASN A 188 13.99 -15.52 -18.03
CA ASN A 188 13.27 -16.38 -18.98
C ASN A 188 11.90 -15.84 -19.39
N LEU A 189 11.52 -14.63 -18.97
CA LEU A 189 10.18 -14.08 -19.23
C LEU A 189 9.85 -14.01 -20.73
N ALA A 190 10.82 -13.60 -21.55
CA ALA A 190 10.65 -13.53 -22.99
C ALA A 190 10.50 -14.92 -23.63
N ASN A 191 11.30 -15.91 -23.18
CA ASN A 191 11.19 -17.28 -23.69
C ASN A 191 9.83 -17.89 -23.32
N LYS A 192 9.34 -17.67 -22.09
CA LYS A 192 8.01 -18.11 -21.67
C LYS A 192 6.90 -17.46 -22.51
N LEU A 193 6.99 -16.15 -22.76
CA LEU A 193 6.05 -15.45 -23.64
C LEU A 193 6.08 -15.98 -25.08
N ILE A 194 7.24 -16.31 -25.62
CA ILE A 194 7.36 -16.90 -26.96
C ILE A 194 6.70 -18.28 -27.00
N GLN A 195 6.95 -19.12 -25.99
CA GLN A 195 6.36 -20.45 -25.89
C GLN A 195 4.84 -20.39 -25.80
N GLU A 196 4.30 -19.51 -24.95
CA GLU A 196 2.85 -19.27 -24.86
C GLU A 196 2.25 -18.79 -26.20
N ILE A 197 2.98 -18.00 -27.00
CA ILE A 197 2.49 -17.60 -28.34
C ILE A 197 2.50 -18.78 -29.31
N LEU A 198 3.49 -19.67 -29.24
CA LEU A 198 3.55 -20.87 -30.08
C LEU A 198 2.42 -21.84 -29.75
N GLU A 199 2.16 -22.08 -28.46
CA GLU A 199 1.03 -22.88 -27.98
C GLU A 199 -0.31 -22.32 -28.45
N LEU A 200 -0.54 -21.00 -28.30
CA LEU A 200 -1.75 -20.34 -28.78
C LEU A 200 -1.90 -20.39 -30.30
N LYS A 201 -0.79 -20.38 -31.05
CA LYS A 201 -0.83 -20.55 -32.52
C LYS A 201 -1.25 -21.95 -32.92
N ASP A 202 -0.78 -22.96 -32.19
CA ASP A 202 -1.14 -24.35 -32.44
C ASP A 202 -2.63 -24.58 -32.13
N GLU A 203 -3.10 -24.06 -30.99
CA GLU A 203 -4.53 -24.03 -30.62
C GLU A 203 -5.37 -23.30 -31.68
N MET A 204 -4.91 -22.14 -32.16
CA MET A 204 -5.57 -21.39 -33.24
C MET A 204 -5.66 -22.20 -34.55
N SER A 205 -4.66 -23.03 -34.84
CA SER A 205 -4.66 -23.90 -36.01
C SER A 205 -5.67 -25.05 -35.86
N GLY A 206 -5.79 -25.62 -34.66
CA GLY A 206 -6.79 -26.63 -34.32
C GLY A 206 -8.22 -26.09 -34.45
N VAL A 207 -8.50 -24.94 -33.83
CA VAL A 207 -9.81 -24.26 -33.93
C VAL A 207 -10.14 -23.92 -35.39
N LYS A 208 -9.15 -23.51 -36.20
CA LYS A 208 -9.36 -23.25 -37.62
C LYS A 208 -9.69 -24.51 -38.42
N ALA A 209 -9.07 -25.64 -38.10
CA ALA A 209 -9.37 -26.92 -38.74
C ALA A 209 -10.78 -27.42 -38.38
N GLU A 210 -11.20 -27.26 -37.13
CA GLU A 210 -12.57 -27.57 -36.69
C GLU A 210 -13.61 -26.66 -37.35
N LEU A 211 -13.35 -25.35 -37.43
CA LEU A 211 -14.21 -24.42 -38.17
C LEU A 211 -14.37 -24.82 -39.62
N TYR A 212 -13.29 -25.20 -40.30
CA TYR A 212 -13.36 -25.65 -41.70
C TYR A 212 -14.23 -26.90 -41.84
N LYS A 213 -14.08 -27.89 -40.94
CA LYS A 213 -14.92 -29.11 -40.93
C LYS A 213 -16.40 -28.77 -40.78
N LEU A 214 -16.77 -27.96 -39.79
CA LEU A 214 -18.17 -27.59 -39.55
C LEU A 214 -18.73 -26.73 -40.69
N GLU A 215 -17.94 -25.80 -41.25
CA GLU A 215 -18.34 -25.01 -42.43
C GLU A 215 -18.56 -25.90 -43.66
N THR A 216 -17.73 -26.94 -43.86
CA THR A 216 -17.96 -27.93 -44.94
C THR A 216 -19.19 -28.80 -44.71
N MET A 217 -19.53 -29.15 -43.47
CA MET A 217 -20.78 -29.88 -43.16
C MET A 217 -22.01 -29.04 -43.50
N VAL A 218 -21.99 -27.75 -43.17
CA VAL A 218 -23.06 -26.80 -43.55
C VAL A 218 -23.16 -26.64 -45.07
N HIS A 219 -22.04 -26.62 -45.79
CA HIS A 219 -22.02 -26.44 -47.25
C HIS A 219 -22.43 -27.69 -48.03
N THR A 220 -22.09 -28.88 -47.53
CA THR A 220 -22.42 -30.17 -48.18
C THR A 220 -23.80 -30.70 -47.79
N GLY A 221 -24.42 -30.15 -46.73
CA GLY A 221 -25.72 -30.58 -46.24
C GLY A 221 -25.72 -31.99 -45.63
N LYS A 222 -24.53 -32.56 -45.38
CA LYS A 222 -24.35 -33.86 -44.72
C LYS A 222 -23.91 -33.61 -43.29
N TYR A 223 -24.79 -33.97 -42.36
CA TYR A 223 -24.57 -33.84 -40.92
C TYR A 223 -24.28 -35.21 -40.33
N ASP A 224 -23.40 -35.28 -39.34
CA ASP A 224 -23.18 -36.50 -38.56
C ASP A 224 -24.46 -36.85 -37.76
N ASP A 225 -24.64 -38.14 -37.47
CA ASP A 225 -25.82 -38.65 -36.76
C ASP A 225 -26.02 -37.91 -35.43
N GLY A 226 -27.18 -37.25 -35.29
CA GLY A 226 -27.57 -36.51 -34.09
C GLY A 226 -27.27 -35.01 -34.07
N TRP A 227 -26.77 -34.42 -35.16
CA TRP A 227 -26.53 -32.97 -35.26
C TRP A 227 -27.61 -32.26 -36.08
N GLU A 228 -28.30 -31.27 -35.50
CA GLU A 228 -29.17 -30.38 -36.25
C GLU A 228 -28.40 -29.18 -36.85
N ILE A 229 -28.96 -28.57 -37.89
CA ILE A 229 -28.39 -27.37 -38.54
C ILE A 229 -28.18 -26.23 -37.53
N ALA A 230 -29.07 -26.12 -36.53
CA ALA A 230 -28.98 -25.14 -35.47
C ALA A 230 -27.75 -25.38 -34.58
N ASP A 231 -27.47 -26.62 -34.21
CA ASP A 231 -26.35 -27.01 -33.33
C ASP A 231 -25.00 -26.78 -34.01
N VAL A 232 -24.90 -27.10 -35.30
CA VAL A 232 -23.69 -26.86 -36.10
C VAL A 232 -23.42 -25.36 -36.22
N ARG A 233 -24.44 -24.54 -36.47
CA ARG A 233 -24.30 -23.08 -36.57
C ARG A 233 -23.93 -22.44 -35.23
N LEU A 234 -24.49 -22.92 -34.13
CA LEU A 234 -24.16 -22.45 -32.78
C LEU A 234 -22.69 -22.77 -32.45
N SER A 235 -22.24 -23.99 -32.74
CA SER A 235 -20.85 -24.42 -32.58
C SER A 235 -19.86 -23.60 -33.43
N ILE A 236 -20.23 -23.28 -34.68
CA ILE A 236 -19.43 -22.38 -35.54
C ILE A 236 -19.28 -20.99 -34.91
N ASN A 237 -20.35 -20.43 -34.36
CA ASN A 237 -20.31 -19.11 -33.71
C ASN A 237 -19.41 -19.13 -32.46
N GLU A 238 -19.55 -20.15 -31.60
CA GLU A 238 -18.69 -20.30 -30.41
C GLU A 238 -17.21 -20.46 -30.77
N LEU A 239 -16.90 -21.25 -31.80
CA LEU A 239 -15.52 -21.43 -32.28
C LEU A 239 -14.97 -20.15 -32.92
N LYS A 240 -15.80 -19.37 -33.63
CA LYS A 240 -15.43 -18.04 -34.14
C LYS A 240 -15.12 -17.08 -33.00
N GLU A 241 -15.93 -17.06 -31.94
CA GLU A 241 -15.63 -16.25 -30.76
C GLU A 241 -14.33 -16.68 -30.09
N LYS A 242 -14.11 -17.99 -29.87
CA LYS A 242 -12.85 -18.52 -29.33
C LYS A 242 -11.66 -18.12 -30.21
N PHE A 243 -11.78 -18.25 -31.53
CA PHE A 243 -10.75 -17.84 -32.49
C PHE A 243 -10.38 -16.36 -32.34
N THR A 244 -11.37 -15.46 -32.26
CA THR A 244 -11.10 -14.03 -32.07
C THR A 244 -10.46 -13.71 -30.72
N LYS A 245 -10.80 -14.45 -29.65
CA LYS A 245 -10.17 -14.32 -28.33
C LYS A 245 -8.70 -14.75 -28.36
N ILE A 246 -8.41 -15.89 -28.99
CA ILE A 246 -7.03 -16.39 -29.16
C ILE A 246 -6.20 -15.40 -30.00
N GLU A 247 -6.74 -14.89 -31.10
CA GLU A 247 -6.07 -13.91 -31.96
C GLU A 247 -5.72 -12.62 -31.20
N LYS A 248 -6.66 -12.08 -30.41
CA LYS A 248 -6.44 -10.91 -29.54
C LYS A 248 -5.35 -11.18 -28.48
N SER A 249 -5.33 -12.38 -27.90
CA SER A 249 -4.31 -12.79 -26.94
C SER A 249 -2.91 -12.84 -27.57
N ILE A 250 -2.79 -13.47 -28.75
CA ILE A 250 -1.54 -13.55 -29.53
C ILE A 250 -1.03 -12.14 -29.87
N ASN A 251 -1.90 -11.25 -30.35
CA ASN A 251 -1.49 -9.89 -30.71
C ASN A 251 -1.02 -9.08 -29.49
N THR A 252 -1.67 -9.23 -28.34
CA THR A 252 -1.27 -8.55 -27.10
C THR A 252 0.10 -9.01 -26.62
N LYS A 253 0.36 -10.33 -26.65
CA LYS A 253 1.67 -10.91 -26.29
C LYS A 253 2.77 -10.53 -27.28
N ARG A 254 2.48 -10.50 -28.59
CA ARG A 254 3.42 -10.01 -29.62
C ARG A 254 3.79 -8.54 -29.43
N ASN A 255 2.81 -7.68 -29.16
CA ASN A 255 3.04 -6.26 -28.88
C ASN A 255 3.94 -6.06 -27.66
N THR A 256 3.79 -6.93 -26.64
CA THR A 256 4.65 -6.92 -25.45
C THR A 256 6.10 -7.29 -25.77
N LEU A 257 6.32 -8.24 -26.69
CA LEU A 257 7.66 -8.58 -27.21
C LEU A 257 8.21 -7.53 -28.18
N GLY A 258 7.35 -6.71 -28.78
CA GLY A 258 7.73 -5.79 -29.86
C GLY A 258 8.16 -6.51 -31.13
N ALA A 259 7.66 -7.73 -31.34
CA ALA A 259 7.94 -8.51 -32.53
C ALA A 259 6.93 -8.15 -33.63
N ASP A 260 7.41 -7.62 -34.75
CA ASP A 260 6.59 -7.44 -35.96
C ASP A 260 6.06 -8.79 -36.43
N GLY A 261 4.85 -8.80 -37.02
CA GLY A 261 4.17 -10.01 -37.49
C GLY A 261 4.96 -10.87 -38.49
N ARG A 262 6.07 -10.32 -39.05
CA ARG A 262 6.98 -10.97 -40.00
C ARG A 262 8.16 -11.70 -39.34
N LEU A 263 8.39 -11.56 -38.03
CA LEU A 263 9.51 -12.21 -37.36
C LEU A 263 9.17 -13.64 -36.96
N ASN A 264 10.07 -14.58 -37.31
CA ASN A 264 9.92 -15.98 -36.91
C ASN A 264 10.20 -16.12 -35.40
N LEU A 265 9.15 -16.41 -34.64
CA LEU A 265 9.18 -16.52 -33.17
C LEU A 265 10.11 -17.64 -32.68
N GLU A 266 10.26 -18.73 -33.45
CA GLU A 266 11.16 -19.83 -33.11
C GLU A 266 12.62 -19.40 -33.14
N ARG A 267 12.99 -18.53 -34.08
CA ARG A 267 14.35 -17.95 -34.19
C ARG A 267 14.65 -16.92 -33.09
N LEU A 268 13.63 -16.46 -32.38
CA LEU A 268 13.76 -15.49 -31.30
C LEU A 268 13.97 -16.15 -29.93
N LEU A 269 13.82 -17.47 -29.82
CA LEU A 269 14.15 -18.23 -28.62
C LEU A 269 15.64 -18.08 -28.28
N GLY A 270 15.95 -17.74 -27.02
CA GLY A 270 17.33 -17.56 -26.56
C GLY A 270 17.95 -16.19 -26.89
N ASN A 271 17.22 -15.27 -27.53
CA ASN A 271 17.71 -13.93 -27.78
C ASN A 271 17.85 -13.12 -26.47
N LYS A 272 19.07 -12.69 -26.14
CA LYS A 272 19.37 -11.92 -24.90
C LYS A 272 18.71 -10.55 -24.84
N PHE A 273 18.37 -9.94 -25.97
CA PHE A 273 17.73 -8.62 -26.04
C PHE A 273 16.26 -8.65 -25.62
N LEU A 274 15.53 -9.71 -25.94
CA LEU A 274 14.10 -9.79 -25.67
C LEU A 274 13.76 -9.81 -24.16
N PRO A 275 14.44 -10.60 -23.30
CA PRO A 275 14.26 -10.50 -21.86
C PRO A 275 14.50 -9.09 -21.32
N LEU A 276 15.55 -8.39 -21.79
CA LEU A 276 15.85 -7.03 -21.37
C LEU A 276 14.74 -6.06 -21.77
N ARG A 277 14.25 -6.14 -23.01
CA ARG A 277 13.16 -5.30 -23.51
C ARG A 277 11.86 -5.54 -22.74
N VAL A 278 11.46 -6.80 -22.52
CA VAL A 278 10.24 -7.12 -21.78
C VAL A 278 10.35 -6.64 -20.33
N ASN A 279 11.49 -6.86 -19.69
CA ASN A 279 11.73 -6.35 -18.33
C ASN A 279 11.72 -4.82 -18.27
N ALA A 280 12.28 -4.13 -19.27
CA ALA A 280 12.25 -2.67 -19.37
C ALA A 280 10.83 -2.13 -19.61
N LEU A 281 10.02 -2.80 -20.44
CA LEU A 281 8.62 -2.44 -20.67
C LEU A 281 7.78 -2.62 -19.41
N ALA A 282 7.96 -3.73 -18.70
CA ALA A 282 7.30 -3.99 -17.42
C ALA A 282 7.68 -2.93 -16.36
N LEU A 283 8.96 -2.56 -16.28
CA LEU A 283 9.43 -1.49 -15.42
C LEU A 283 8.82 -0.13 -15.78
N LYS A 284 8.78 0.20 -17.07
CA LYS A 284 8.15 1.44 -17.58
C LYS A 284 6.67 1.51 -17.23
N GLN A 285 5.91 0.43 -17.48
CA GLN A 285 4.49 0.35 -17.13
C GLN A 285 4.28 0.50 -15.62
N HIS A 286 5.11 -0.16 -14.81
CA HIS A 286 5.05 -0.05 -13.36
C HIS A 286 5.34 1.37 -12.86
N LEU A 287 6.38 2.04 -13.38
CA LEU A 287 6.67 3.43 -13.05
C LEU A 287 5.51 4.35 -13.43
N ARG A 288 4.91 4.15 -14.61
CA ARG A 288 3.75 4.91 -15.06
C ARG A 288 2.54 4.71 -14.13
N ASN A 289 2.24 3.47 -13.76
CA ASN A 289 1.14 3.15 -12.84
C ASN A 289 1.38 3.78 -11.46
N ARG A 290 2.61 3.74 -10.95
CA ARG A 290 2.97 4.42 -9.70
C ARG A 290 2.81 5.93 -9.79
N LEU A 291 3.21 6.56 -10.89
CA LEU A 291 3.01 8.00 -11.10
C LEU A 291 1.52 8.35 -11.17
N GLN A 292 0.71 7.52 -11.85
CA GLN A 292 -0.75 7.70 -11.89
C GLN A 292 -1.38 7.56 -10.51
N GLN A 293 -1.04 6.50 -9.75
CA GLN A 293 -1.49 6.33 -8.37
C GLN A 293 -1.10 7.52 -7.50
N ARG A 294 0.16 7.98 -7.60
CA ARG A 294 0.61 9.16 -6.85
C ARG A 294 -0.15 10.42 -7.22
N LYS A 295 -0.47 10.62 -8.51
CA LYS A 295 -1.31 11.72 -8.95
C LYS A 295 -2.71 11.62 -8.34
N PHE A 296 -3.35 10.45 -8.37
CA PHE A 296 -4.66 10.26 -7.75
C PHE A 296 -4.65 10.48 -6.24
N GLU A 297 -3.60 10.05 -5.53
CA GLU A 297 -3.40 10.34 -4.10
C GLU A 297 -3.33 11.85 -3.86
N LEU A 298 -2.51 12.57 -4.63
CA LEU A 298 -2.38 14.03 -4.55
C LEU A 298 -3.70 14.74 -4.85
N ASP A 299 -4.42 14.33 -5.89
CA ASP A 299 -5.74 14.87 -6.25
C ASP A 299 -6.76 14.63 -5.13
N SER A 300 -6.64 13.53 -4.39
CA SER A 300 -7.49 13.22 -3.23
C SER A 300 -7.15 14.12 -2.03
N LEU A 301 -5.85 14.32 -1.76
CA LEU A 301 -5.36 15.24 -0.73
C LEU A 301 -5.74 16.68 -1.03
N GLU A 302 -5.61 17.14 -2.28
CA GLU A 302 -6.03 18.46 -2.72
C GLU A 302 -7.54 18.65 -2.54
N ARG A 303 -8.35 17.66 -2.89
CA ARG A 303 -9.80 17.71 -2.67
C ARG A 303 -10.15 17.77 -1.19
N ALA A 304 -9.47 17.01 -0.34
CA ALA A 304 -9.64 17.08 1.10
C ALA A 304 -9.23 18.45 1.65
N TYR A 305 -8.08 19.00 1.24
CA TYR A 305 -7.63 20.33 1.61
C TYR A 305 -8.65 21.39 1.21
N ARG A 306 -9.09 21.41 -0.06
CA ARG A 306 -10.11 22.35 -0.56
C ARG A 306 -11.39 22.26 0.27
N LYS A 307 -11.91 21.06 0.56
CA LYS A 307 -13.09 20.90 1.43
C LYS A 307 -12.88 21.49 2.83
N THR A 308 -11.68 21.32 3.40
CA THR A 308 -11.35 21.85 4.73
C THR A 308 -11.31 23.38 4.71
N THR A 309 -10.67 23.97 3.69
CA THR A 309 -10.59 25.43 3.51
C THR A 309 -11.95 26.05 3.20
N THR A 310 -12.79 25.39 2.37
CA THR A 310 -14.15 25.83 2.08
C THR A 310 -15.04 25.74 3.33
N ASN A 311 -14.90 24.70 4.16
CA ASN A 311 -15.62 24.60 5.44
C ASN A 311 -15.15 25.65 6.46
N MET A 312 -13.84 25.99 6.50
CA MET A 312 -13.36 27.10 7.34
C MET A 312 -13.85 28.47 6.87
N LEU A 313 -13.95 28.69 5.54
CA LEU A 313 -14.57 29.89 4.98
C LEU A 313 -16.08 29.96 5.26
N CYS A 314 -16.77 28.83 5.28
CA CYS A 314 -18.19 28.76 5.60
C CYS A 314 -18.46 29.01 7.11
N MET A 315 -17.59 28.50 8.00
CA MET A 315 -17.66 28.81 9.43
C MET A 315 -17.28 30.27 9.75
N ALA A 316 -16.37 30.88 9.00
CA ALA A 316 -16.03 32.30 9.15
C ALA A 316 -17.17 33.25 8.70
N CYS A 317 -18.12 32.77 7.89
CA CYS A 317 -19.32 33.53 7.52
C CYS A 317 -20.51 33.33 8.47
N MET A 318 -20.39 32.49 9.52
CA MET A 318 -21.45 32.22 10.51
C MET A 318 -21.11 32.67 11.93
N SER A 319 -20.37 33.77 12.08
CA SER A 319 -20.17 34.41 13.38
C SER A 319 -20.62 35.86 13.40
N PRO A 320 -21.86 36.15 13.83
CA PRO A 320 -22.16 37.38 14.53
C PRO A 320 -21.99 37.15 16.05
N PHE A 321 -21.25 38.05 16.70
CA PHE A 321 -21.44 38.51 18.08
C PHE A 321 -21.92 37.52 19.16
N CYS A 322 -21.02 37.19 20.09
CA CYS A 322 -21.22 37.10 21.54
C CYS A 322 -19.84 36.78 22.14
N GLY A 323 -19.22 37.51 23.06
CA GLY A 323 -19.76 38.36 24.13
C GLY A 323 -19.38 37.71 25.47
N LEU A 324 -18.39 38.31 26.14
CA LEU A 324 -17.76 38.00 27.45
C LEU A 324 -16.64 36.95 27.48
#